data_AF-A0A3E2MZ26-F1
#
_entry.id   AF-A0A3E2MZ26-F1
#
_cell.length_a   1.000
_cell.length_b   1.000
_cell.length_c   1.000
_cell.angle_alpha   90.00
_cell.angle_beta   90.00
_cell.angle_gamma   90.00
#
_symmetry.space_group_name_H-M   'P 1'
#
loop_
_entity.id
_entity.type
_entity.pdbx_description
1 polymer ?
#
loop_
_entity_poly.entity_id
_entity_poly.type
_entity_poly.pdbx_seq_one_letter_code
_entity_poly.pdbx_strand_id
1 'polypeptide(L)'
;MIRTLFAAAAIAAASWGMATGTTAPIGRAEPADANCTEMSSNGICIYRNCTDAHRHGRYDIPLGDPEYCPAQDRDNDGVACES
;
A
#
# COMPACT_ATOMS: atom_id res chain seq x y z
N MET A 1 50.58 46.84 -14.20
CA MET A 1 49.26 47.42 -13.90
C MET A 1 48.27 46.27 -13.78
N ILE A 2 47.62 46.16 -12.61
CA ILE A 2 46.34 45.48 -12.31
C ILE A 2 46.25 43.99 -12.73
N ARG A 3 46.51 43.03 -11.84
CA ARG A 3 45.63 42.52 -10.75
C ARG A 3 44.29 41.99 -11.28
N THR A 4 44.15 40.67 -11.45
CA THR A 4 42.96 39.93 -10.98
C THR A 4 43.26 38.43 -10.95
N LEU A 5 43.44 37.95 -9.73
CA LEU A 5 43.46 36.54 -9.35
C LEU A 5 42.04 35.98 -9.57
N PHE A 6 41.93 34.87 -10.30
CA PHE A 6 40.70 34.08 -10.33
C PHE A 6 40.57 33.38 -8.97
N ALA A 7 39.53 33.76 -8.23
CA ALA A 7 39.23 33.25 -6.90
C ALA A 7 38.78 31.79 -6.96
N ALA A 8 39.38 30.98 -6.09
CA ALA A 8 38.98 29.62 -5.80
C ALA A 8 37.59 29.58 -5.15
N ALA A 9 36.74 28.65 -5.61
CA ALA A 9 35.61 28.15 -4.84
C ALA A 9 35.79 26.64 -4.71
N ALA A 10 36.51 26.23 -3.66
CA ALA A 10 36.59 24.84 -3.25
C ALA A 10 35.27 24.48 -2.57
N ILE A 11 34.44 23.69 -3.25
CA ILE A 11 33.25 23.08 -2.65
C ILE A 11 33.65 21.66 -2.24
N ALA A 12 34.26 21.52 -1.07
CA ALA A 12 34.47 20.22 -0.44
C ALA A 12 33.61 20.17 0.83
N ALA A 13 32.54 19.40 0.74
CA ALA A 13 31.56 19.19 1.78
C ALA A 13 32.19 18.61 3.06
N ALA A 14 31.86 19.17 4.21
CA ALA A 14 32.13 18.58 5.51
C ALA A 14 30.83 18.52 6.31
N SER A 15 30.08 17.45 6.10
CA SER A 15 28.90 17.09 6.89
C SER A 15 29.35 16.38 8.17
N TRP A 16 29.26 17.04 9.32
CA TRP A 16 29.44 16.42 10.63
C TRP A 16 28.14 16.60 11.42
N GLY A 17 27.20 15.69 11.20
CA GLY A 17 25.96 15.60 11.96
C GLY A 17 25.87 14.22 12.61
N MET A 18 26.47 14.06 13.78
CA MET A 18 26.31 12.85 14.60
C MET A 18 25.27 13.15 15.69
N ALA A 19 23.99 12.99 15.34
CA ALA A 19 22.91 12.97 16.32
C ALA A 19 22.79 11.54 16.86
N THR A 20 23.42 11.26 18.00
CA THR A 20 23.20 10.02 18.76
C THR A 20 21.91 10.14 19.54
N GLY A 21 20.80 9.82 18.88
CA GLY A 21 19.50 9.61 19.52
C GLY A 21 19.45 8.24 20.20
N THR A 22 19.32 8.24 21.52
CA THR A 22 18.84 7.11 22.32
C THR A 22 17.35 6.90 22.13
N THR A 23 16.90 5.74 21.63
CA THR A 23 15.59 5.12 22.01
C THR A 23 15.45 3.69 21.47
N ALA A 24 14.96 2.79 22.33
CA ALA A 24 14.56 1.40 22.10
C ALA A 24 13.30 1.25 21.20
N PRO A 25 12.71 0.05 21.07
CA PRO A 25 13.24 -1.24 20.62
C PRO A 25 13.11 -1.37 19.08
N ILE A 26 13.85 -2.29 18.45
CA ILE A 26 13.66 -2.65 17.04
C ILE A 26 12.37 -3.48 16.93
N GLY A 27 11.23 -2.79 16.98
CA GLY A 27 10.07 -3.18 16.19
C GLY A 27 10.45 -2.94 14.74
N ARG A 28 10.51 -4.00 13.96
CA ARG A 28 10.68 -3.94 12.50
C ARG A 28 9.54 -3.08 11.95
N ALA A 29 9.80 -1.80 11.68
CA ALA A 29 8.98 -1.04 10.76
C ALA A 29 9.30 -1.63 9.38
N GLU A 30 8.47 -2.60 8.97
CA GLU A 30 8.38 -2.96 7.55
C GLU A 30 8.18 -1.68 6.73
N PRO A 31 8.81 -1.59 5.55
CA PRO A 31 8.56 -0.48 4.65
C PRO A 31 7.07 -0.47 4.34
N ALA A 32 6.41 0.59 4.79
CA ALA A 32 5.09 0.93 4.30
C ALA A 32 5.24 1.14 2.78
N ASP A 33 4.48 0.32 2.04
CA ASP A 33 3.85 0.71 0.79
C ASP A 33 4.74 0.77 -0.47
N ALA A 34 4.95 -0.40 -1.06
CA ALA A 34 4.71 -0.56 -2.49
C ALA A 34 4.02 -1.90 -2.71
N ASN A 35 2.68 -1.86 -2.81
CA ASN A 35 1.77 -2.96 -3.21
C ASN A 35 1.01 -3.72 -2.11
N CYS A 36 1.14 -3.37 -0.83
CA CYS A 36 0.22 -3.89 0.18
C CYS A 36 -0.82 -2.82 0.47
N THR A 37 -1.94 -2.85 -0.25
CA THR A 37 -3.09 -1.99 0.03
C THR A 37 -3.55 -2.28 1.44
N GLU A 38 -3.29 -1.33 2.34
CA GLU A 38 -3.94 -1.25 3.64
C GLU A 38 -5.44 -1.55 3.50
N MET A 39 -6.01 -2.17 4.53
CA MET A 39 -7.44 -2.43 4.71
C MET A 39 -8.22 -1.10 4.57
N SER A 40 -8.46 -0.69 3.33
CA SER A 40 -9.44 0.34 3.01
C SER A 40 -10.76 -0.26 3.44
N SER A 41 -11.64 0.57 3.99
CA SER A 41 -13.02 0.22 4.32
C SER A 41 -13.88 -0.09 3.06
N ASN A 42 -13.24 -0.61 2.01
CA ASN A 42 -13.69 -0.96 0.67
C ASN A 42 -13.05 -2.30 0.25
N GLY A 43 -13.32 -3.39 0.97
CA GLY A 43 -12.84 -4.74 0.64
C GLY A 43 -12.84 -5.01 -0.88
N ILE A 44 -11.67 -5.34 -1.43
CA ILE A 44 -11.47 -5.47 -2.87
C ILE A 44 -12.18 -6.75 -3.32
N CYS A 45 -13.43 -6.62 -3.72
CA CYS A 45 -14.15 -7.66 -4.45
C CYS A 45 -13.54 -7.83 -5.85
N ILE A 46 -13.35 -9.06 -6.32
CA ILE A 46 -12.92 -9.35 -7.72
C ILE A 46 -13.91 -8.71 -8.71
N TYR A 47 -15.20 -8.88 -8.44
CA TYR A 47 -16.28 -8.29 -9.20
C TYR A 47 -16.72 -6.97 -8.59
N ARG A 48 -17.07 -5.98 -9.42
CA ARG A 48 -17.59 -4.70 -8.91
C ARG A 48 -18.90 -4.88 -8.12
N ASN A 49 -19.73 -5.81 -8.55
CA ASN A 49 -21.01 -6.19 -7.95
C ASN A 49 -21.44 -7.56 -8.50
N CYS A 50 -22.51 -8.12 -7.94
CA CYS A 50 -23.01 -9.43 -8.37
C CYS A 50 -23.45 -9.45 -9.82
N THR A 51 -24.00 -8.35 -10.37
CA THR A 51 -24.31 -8.28 -11.80
C THR A 51 -23.07 -8.48 -12.68
N ASP A 52 -21.92 -7.99 -12.26
CA ASP A 52 -20.66 -8.23 -12.95
C ASP A 52 -20.24 -9.70 -12.80
N ALA A 53 -20.28 -10.27 -11.61
CA ALA A 53 -20.03 -11.70 -11.37
C ALA A 53 -20.91 -12.60 -12.26
N HIS A 54 -22.21 -12.31 -12.33
CA HIS A 54 -23.19 -13.03 -13.15
C HIS A 54 -22.90 -12.92 -14.65
N ARG A 55 -22.44 -11.75 -15.14
CA ARG A 55 -21.98 -11.59 -16.52
C ARG A 55 -20.76 -12.46 -16.83
N HIS A 56 -19.98 -12.80 -15.81
CA HIS A 56 -18.86 -13.74 -15.87
C HIS A 56 -19.27 -15.20 -15.55
N GLY A 57 -20.56 -15.46 -15.31
CA GLY A 57 -21.08 -16.80 -15.03
C GLY A 57 -20.80 -17.30 -13.61
N ARG A 58 -20.49 -16.39 -12.68
CA ARG A 58 -20.17 -16.71 -11.29
C ARG A 58 -21.36 -16.39 -10.39
N TYR A 59 -21.82 -17.43 -9.70
CA TYR A 59 -22.99 -17.47 -8.83
C TYR A 59 -22.64 -18.29 -7.60
N ASP A 60 -23.37 -18.07 -6.52
CA ASP A 60 -23.29 -18.87 -5.29
C ASP A 60 -21.84 -19.03 -4.79
N ILE A 61 -21.13 -17.91 -4.66
CA ILE A 61 -19.68 -17.87 -4.37
C ILE A 61 -19.49 -18.10 -2.85
N PRO A 62 -18.97 -19.25 -2.39
CA PRO A 62 -18.85 -19.53 -0.95
C PRO A 62 -17.67 -18.79 -0.31
N LEU A 63 -17.71 -18.56 1.01
CA LEU A 63 -16.67 -17.89 1.83
C LEU A 63 -15.22 -18.38 1.59
N GLY A 64 -15.03 -19.61 1.11
CA GLY A 64 -13.73 -20.18 0.78
C GLY A 64 -13.25 -19.98 -0.66
N ASP A 65 -14.08 -19.39 -1.53
CA ASP A 65 -13.73 -19.12 -2.93
C ASP A 65 -12.88 -17.84 -3.02
N PRO A 66 -11.84 -17.80 -3.87
CA PRO A 66 -11.01 -16.61 -4.03
C PRO A 66 -11.77 -15.38 -4.54
N GLU A 67 -12.96 -15.56 -5.11
CA GLU A 67 -13.82 -14.48 -5.57
C GLU A 67 -14.88 -14.08 -4.56
N TYR A 68 -14.92 -14.72 -3.38
CA TYR A 68 -15.83 -14.33 -2.32
C TYR A 68 -15.56 -12.90 -1.89
N CYS A 69 -16.62 -12.11 -1.80
CA CYS A 69 -16.54 -10.77 -1.24
C CYS A 69 -17.58 -10.57 -0.13
N PRO A 70 -17.16 -10.26 1.12
CA PRO A 70 -18.08 -9.97 2.22
C PRO A 70 -19.06 -8.82 1.92
N ALA A 71 -18.66 -7.85 1.10
CA ALA A 71 -19.54 -6.74 0.71
C ALA A 71 -20.67 -7.16 -0.26
N GLN A 72 -20.59 -8.35 -0.84
CA GLN A 72 -21.55 -8.92 -1.79
C GLN A 72 -22.42 -10.02 -1.17
N ASP A 73 -22.07 -10.47 0.03
CA ASP A 73 -22.85 -11.36 0.89
C ASP A 73 -23.69 -10.50 1.86
N ARG A 74 -24.91 -10.15 1.43
CA ARG A 74 -25.72 -9.13 2.11
C ARG A 74 -26.25 -9.61 3.45
N ASP A 75 -26.62 -10.88 3.54
CA ASP A 75 -27.15 -11.56 4.71
C ASP A 75 -26.08 -12.24 5.55
N ASN A 76 -24.82 -12.25 5.09
CA ASN A 76 -23.66 -12.77 5.80
C ASN A 76 -23.82 -14.25 6.15
N ASP A 77 -24.43 -15.01 5.23
CA ASP A 77 -24.67 -16.45 5.40
C ASP A 77 -23.45 -17.28 4.94
N GLY A 78 -22.45 -16.62 4.33
CA GLY A 78 -21.25 -17.23 3.80
C GLY A 78 -21.30 -17.55 2.31
N VAL A 79 -22.32 -17.06 1.59
CA VAL A 79 -22.46 -17.21 0.14
C VAL A 79 -22.71 -15.84 -0.50
N ALA A 80 -21.78 -15.38 -1.33
CA ALA A 80 -21.91 -14.13 -2.06
C ALA A 80 -22.56 -14.33 -3.44
N CYS A 81 -23.30 -13.32 -3.89
CA CYS A 81 -23.88 -13.26 -5.25
C CYS A 81 -24.74 -14.46 -5.64
N GLU A 82 -25.59 -14.89 -4.71
CA GLU A 82 -26.65 -15.85 -4.97
C GLU A 82 -27.58 -15.37 -6.11
N SER A 83 -27.93 -16.29 -7.02
CA SER A 83 -28.92 -16.16 -8.13
C SER A 83 -28.68 -15.15 -9.25
#